data_AF-A0A2S4VP57-F1
#
_entry.id   AF-A0A2S4VP57-F1
#
_cell.length_a   1.000
_cell.length_b   1.000
_cell.length_c   1.000
_cell.angle_alpha   90.00
_cell.angle_beta   90.00
_cell.angle_gamma   90.00
#
_symmetry.space_group_name_H-M   'P 1'
#
loop_
_entity.id
_entity.type
_entity.pdbx_description
1 polymer ?
#
loop_
_entity_poly.entity_id
_entity_poly.type
_entity_poly.pdbx_seq_one_letter_code
_entity_poly.pdbx_strand_id
1 'polypeptide(L)'
;MPLIKLARMFSNDFSRRTRKKLPFTLETQLNSETLTQLHESAEWVTVSFEVLARELVDNFNNDSPTNDGTLIPHQVQRISQALDSTLVILAMYLIPLPGPTTHLPPGNHYKARFAALQERWHCAINNFLTALPDLEGQHQHHQPALEE
;
A
#
# COMPACT_ATOMS: atom_id res chain seq x y z
N MET A 1 3.05 -13.53 1.20
CA MET A 1 2.47 -12.32 1.86
C MET A 1 3.45 -11.12 1.98
N PRO A 2 4.00 -10.57 0.89
CA PRO A 2 4.83 -9.36 0.95
C PRO A 2 4.02 -8.05 1.06
N LEU A 3 2.88 -7.92 0.37
CA LEU A 3 2.10 -6.68 0.28
C LEU A 3 1.49 -6.24 1.62
N ILE A 4 0.81 -7.15 2.33
CA ILE A 4 0.25 -6.89 3.66
C ILE A 4 1.37 -6.52 4.66
N LYS A 5 2.53 -7.17 4.54
CA LYS A 5 3.69 -6.88 5.40
C LYS A 5 4.24 -5.47 5.12
N LEU A 6 4.29 -5.05 3.86
CA LEU A 6 4.68 -3.69 3.48
C LEU A 6 3.68 -2.64 3.95
N ALA A 7 2.37 -2.89 3.78
CA ALA A 7 1.32 -2.00 4.30
C ALA A 7 1.37 -1.87 5.84
N ARG A 8 1.59 -2.98 6.54
CA ARG A 8 1.80 -2.96 8.01
C ARG A 8 3.09 -2.25 8.39
N MET A 9 4.19 -2.46 7.67
CA MET A 9 5.44 -1.75 7.92
C MET A 9 5.26 -0.25 7.74
N PHE A 10 4.55 0.16 6.69
CA PHE A 10 4.16 1.55 6.46
C PHE A 10 3.35 2.09 7.63
N SER A 11 2.20 1.49 7.94
CA SER A 11 1.34 1.93 9.06
C SER A 11 2.11 1.98 10.38
N ASN A 12 2.98 1.01 10.65
CA ASN A 12 3.83 0.99 11.83
C ASN A 12 4.90 2.08 11.82
N ASP A 13 5.53 2.39 10.68
CA ASP A 13 6.59 3.40 10.61
C ASP A 13 6.04 4.82 10.85
N PHE A 14 4.75 5.03 10.57
CA PHE A 14 4.02 6.27 10.86
C PHE A 14 3.29 6.26 12.22
N SER A 15 2.80 5.10 12.71
CA SER A 15 2.04 4.99 13.97
C SER A 15 2.86 4.62 15.21
N ARG A 16 3.97 3.85 15.07
CA ARG A 16 4.75 3.33 16.22
C ARG A 16 5.53 4.39 16.99
N ARG A 17 5.51 5.65 16.57
CA ARG A 17 6.00 6.73 17.42
C ARG A 17 4.83 7.37 18.14
N THR A 18 4.72 7.01 19.40
CA THR A 18 4.25 7.82 20.53
C THR A 18 4.92 9.20 20.60
N ARG A 19 4.90 9.98 19.52
CA ARG A 19 4.92 11.43 19.65
C ARG A 19 3.46 11.85 19.64
N LYS A 20 3.02 12.43 20.76
CA LYS A 20 1.76 13.20 20.83
C LYS A 20 1.67 14.31 19.75
N LYS A 21 2.75 14.54 18.98
CA LYS A 21 2.82 15.39 17.79
C LYS A 21 3.60 14.69 16.68
N LEU A 22 2.99 14.53 15.51
CA LEU A 22 3.72 14.13 14.30
C LEU A 22 4.92 15.07 14.09
N PRO A 23 6.06 14.56 13.57
CA PRO A 23 7.24 15.37 13.33
C PRO A 23 7.18 16.23 12.07
N PHE A 24 5.99 16.35 11.54
CA PHE A 24 5.61 17.14 10.41
C PHE A 24 4.20 17.66 10.70
N THR A 25 3.90 18.83 10.18
CA THR A 25 2.54 19.35 10.07
C THR A 25 2.18 19.37 8.61
N LEU A 26 0.90 19.33 8.33
CA LEU A 26 0.41 19.78 7.05
C LEU A 26 0.48 21.31 7.03
N GLU A 27 0.75 21.86 5.85
CA GLU A 27 0.69 23.29 5.62
C GLU A 27 -0.67 23.86 6.08
N THR A 28 -0.65 24.93 6.87
CA THR A 28 -1.86 25.52 7.47
C THR A 28 -2.81 26.14 6.45
N GLN A 29 -2.39 26.25 5.18
CA GLN A 29 -3.20 26.71 4.05
C GLN A 29 -3.74 25.57 3.18
N LEU A 30 -3.74 24.32 3.66
CA LEU A 30 -4.47 23.27 2.98
C LEU A 30 -5.96 23.63 2.90
N ASN A 31 -6.46 23.77 1.67
CA ASN A 31 -7.88 23.93 1.43
C ASN A 31 -8.63 22.63 1.80
N SER A 32 -9.92 22.76 2.08
CA SER A 32 -10.76 21.62 2.47
C SER A 32 -10.77 20.53 1.41
N GLU A 33 -10.63 20.89 0.13
CA GLU A 33 -10.61 19.93 -0.99
C GLU A 33 -9.42 18.97 -0.88
N THR A 34 -8.22 19.48 -0.62
CA THR A 34 -7.01 18.65 -0.49
C THR A 34 -7.06 17.77 0.76
N LEU A 35 -7.64 18.27 1.86
CA LEU A 35 -7.88 17.49 3.07
C LEU A 35 -8.88 16.36 2.83
N THR A 36 -9.97 16.63 2.12
CA THR A 36 -10.94 15.62 1.70
C THR A 36 -10.29 14.58 0.80
N GLN A 37 -9.50 14.98 -0.19
CA GLN A 37 -8.76 14.05 -1.06
C GLN A 37 -7.80 13.15 -0.27
N LEU A 38 -7.07 13.70 0.72
CA LEU A 38 -6.21 12.90 1.60
C LEU A 38 -7.01 11.90 2.42
N HIS A 39 -8.14 12.31 2.97
CA HIS A 39 -9.02 11.44 3.75
C HIS A 39 -9.61 10.31 2.89
N GLU A 40 -10.23 10.67 1.76
CA GLU A 40 -10.82 9.74 0.81
C GLU A 40 -9.76 8.76 0.28
N SER A 41 -8.58 9.24 -0.09
CA SER A 41 -7.50 8.35 -0.58
C SER A 41 -7.07 7.33 0.48
N ALA A 42 -6.96 7.73 1.75
CA ALA A 42 -6.61 6.82 2.83
C ALA A 42 -7.71 5.78 3.11
N GLU A 43 -8.98 6.19 3.08
CA GLU A 43 -10.13 5.30 3.19
C GLU A 43 -10.13 4.30 2.02
N TRP A 44 -9.91 4.79 0.80
CA TRP A 44 -9.92 3.97 -0.41
C TRP A 44 -8.79 2.95 -0.46
N VAL A 45 -7.59 3.33 0.00
CA VAL A 45 -6.46 2.38 0.17
C VAL A 45 -6.85 1.26 1.13
N THR A 46 -7.49 1.60 2.25
CA THR A 46 -7.91 0.63 3.27
C THR A 46 -8.93 -0.36 2.70
N VAL A 47 -10.01 0.15 2.09
CA VAL A 47 -11.04 -0.68 1.44
C VAL A 47 -10.43 -1.57 0.36
N SER A 48 -9.52 -1.04 -0.45
CA SER A 48 -8.88 -1.81 -1.52
C SER A 48 -8.01 -2.95 -1.00
N PHE A 49 -7.32 -2.76 0.14
CA PHE A 49 -6.60 -3.85 0.80
C PHE A 49 -7.52 -4.92 1.36
N GLU A 50 -8.68 -4.55 1.90
CA GLU A 50 -9.69 -5.51 2.39
C GLU A 50 -10.24 -6.35 1.24
N VAL A 51 -10.59 -5.71 0.11
CA VAL A 51 -11.03 -6.39 -1.11
C VAL A 51 -9.94 -7.34 -1.61
N LEU A 52 -8.69 -6.87 -1.74
CA LEU A 52 -7.58 -7.73 -2.18
C LEU A 52 -7.38 -8.94 -1.25
N ALA A 53 -7.45 -8.73 0.07
CA ALA A 53 -7.33 -9.83 1.03
C ALA A 53 -8.45 -10.85 0.86
N ARG A 54 -9.68 -10.39 0.61
CA ARG A 54 -10.83 -11.27 0.35
C ARG A 54 -10.66 -12.05 -0.93
N GLU A 55 -10.31 -11.40 -2.04
CA GLU A 55 -10.07 -12.05 -3.34
C GLU A 55 -8.97 -13.11 -3.25
N LEU A 56 -7.89 -12.85 -2.50
CA LEU A 56 -6.82 -13.83 -2.27
C LEU A 56 -7.29 -15.04 -1.47
N VAL A 57 -8.16 -14.83 -0.48
CA VAL A 57 -8.74 -15.92 0.32
C VAL A 57 -9.74 -16.72 -0.51
N ASP A 58 -10.57 -16.05 -1.29
CA ASP A 58 -11.58 -16.68 -2.13
C ASP A 58 -10.95 -17.50 -3.26
N ASN A 59 -9.88 -17.02 -3.90
CA ASN A 59 -9.09 -17.77 -4.88
C ASN A 59 -8.32 -18.95 -4.27
N PHE A 60 -7.89 -18.85 -3.00
CA PHE A 60 -7.20 -19.96 -2.33
C PHE A 60 -8.17 -21.06 -1.90
N ASN A 61 -9.38 -20.67 -1.45
CA ASN A 61 -10.37 -21.61 -0.91
C ASN A 61 -11.25 -22.24 -1.98
N ASN A 62 -11.44 -21.57 -3.13
CA ASN A 62 -12.28 -22.05 -4.20
C ASN A 62 -11.46 -22.14 -5.49
N ASP A 63 -11.42 -23.32 -6.13
CA ASP A 63 -11.08 -23.49 -7.55
C ASP A 63 -12.19 -22.89 -8.44
N SER A 64 -12.57 -21.64 -8.16
CA SER A 64 -13.69 -20.98 -8.79
C SER A 64 -13.26 -20.49 -10.18
N PRO A 65 -13.86 -21.01 -11.27
CA PRO A 65 -13.52 -20.61 -12.64
C PRO A 65 -14.05 -19.21 -13.02
N THR A 66 -14.59 -18.46 -12.06
CA THR A 66 -15.22 -17.14 -12.30
C THR A 66 -14.27 -15.96 -12.16
N ASN A 67 -13.06 -16.16 -11.63
CA ASN A 67 -12.04 -15.11 -11.62
C ASN A 67 -11.21 -15.24 -12.90
N ASP A 68 -11.37 -14.32 -13.85
CA ASP A 68 -10.67 -14.30 -15.14
C ASP A 68 -9.15 -14.02 -15.02
N GLY A 69 -8.58 -14.16 -13.82
CA GLY A 69 -7.21 -13.81 -13.50
C GLY A 69 -6.94 -12.30 -13.49
N THR A 70 -7.93 -11.44 -13.80
CA THR A 70 -7.73 -9.99 -13.92
C THR A 70 -8.11 -9.20 -12.68
N LEU A 71 -8.95 -9.75 -11.79
CA LEU A 71 -9.41 -9.03 -10.59
C LEU A 71 -8.24 -8.70 -9.65
N ILE A 72 -7.37 -9.66 -9.34
CA ILE A 72 -6.22 -9.42 -8.46
C ILE A 72 -5.27 -8.35 -9.05
N PRO A 73 -4.80 -8.47 -10.32
CA PRO A 73 -4.01 -7.40 -10.95
C PRO A 73 -4.69 -6.04 -10.92
N HIS A 74 -5.98 -5.97 -11.23
CA HIS A 74 -6.75 -4.73 -11.23
C HIS A 74 -6.82 -4.09 -9.83
N GLN A 75 -7.08 -4.88 -8.79
CA GLN A 75 -7.10 -4.36 -7.41
C GLN A 75 -5.72 -3.89 -6.96
N VAL A 76 -4.65 -4.63 -7.29
CA VAL A 76 -3.27 -4.25 -6.96
C VAL A 76 -2.89 -2.92 -7.65
N GLN A 77 -3.31 -2.73 -8.90
CA GLN A 77 -3.09 -1.47 -9.62
C GLN A 77 -3.86 -0.30 -8.99
N ARG A 78 -5.12 -0.53 -8.58
CA ARG A 78 -5.94 0.45 -7.86
C ARG A 78 -5.29 0.91 -6.55
N ILE A 79 -4.78 -0.02 -5.74
CA ILE A 79 -4.06 0.30 -4.50
C ILE A 79 -2.81 1.14 -4.81
N SER A 80 -2.08 0.78 -5.86
CA SER A 80 -0.88 1.52 -6.27
C SER A 80 -1.18 2.96 -6.63
N GLN A 81 -2.19 3.18 -7.46
CA GLN A 81 -2.57 4.53 -7.88
C GLN A 81 -3.00 5.39 -6.68
N ALA A 82 -3.77 4.82 -5.76
CA ALA A 82 -4.19 5.51 -4.56
C ALA A 82 -2.98 5.85 -3.66
N LEU A 83 -2.09 4.88 -3.41
CA LEU A 83 -0.88 5.08 -2.62
C LEU A 83 0.04 6.14 -3.25
N ASP A 84 0.30 6.05 -4.56
CA ASP A 84 1.13 7.00 -5.30
C ASP A 84 0.58 8.43 -5.19
N SER A 85 -0.73 8.58 -5.39
CA SER A 85 -1.41 9.88 -5.31
C SER A 85 -1.33 10.45 -3.90
N THR A 86 -1.60 9.66 -2.86
CA THR A 86 -1.50 10.08 -1.46
C THR A 86 -0.07 10.49 -1.10
N LEU A 87 0.93 9.69 -1.50
CA LEU A 87 2.34 9.98 -1.21
C LEU A 87 2.82 11.25 -1.88
N VAL A 88 2.36 11.54 -3.11
CA VAL A 88 2.66 12.81 -3.81
C VAL A 88 2.06 14.00 -3.08
N ILE A 89 0.78 13.92 -2.69
CA ILE A 89 0.11 15.00 -1.92
C ILE A 89 0.84 15.22 -0.59
N LEU A 90 1.16 14.14 0.14
CA LEU A 90 1.93 14.23 1.38
C LEU A 90 3.32 14.83 1.14
N ALA A 91 4.03 14.44 0.09
CA ALA A 91 5.33 15.02 -0.25
C ALA A 91 5.24 16.52 -0.55
N MET A 92 4.16 17.00 -1.18
CA MET A 92 3.98 18.42 -1.49
C MET A 92 3.66 19.27 -0.26
N TYR A 93 2.78 18.79 0.61
CA TYR A 93 2.19 19.62 1.68
C TYR A 93 2.75 19.36 3.09
N LEU A 94 3.70 18.43 3.23
CA LEU A 94 4.31 18.16 4.52
C LEU A 94 5.42 19.15 4.85
N ILE A 95 5.18 19.93 5.90
CA ILE A 95 6.14 20.84 6.49
C ILE A 95 6.81 20.14 7.69
N PRO A 96 8.15 20.00 7.71
CA PRO A 96 8.88 19.48 8.85
C PRO A 96 8.65 20.36 10.09
N LEU A 97 8.34 19.77 11.25
CA LEU A 97 8.36 20.54 12.50
C LEU A 97 9.82 20.80 12.93
N PRO A 98 10.17 22.02 13.35
CA PRO A 98 11.48 22.26 13.97
C PRO A 98 11.59 21.41 15.25
N GLY A 99 12.52 20.46 15.24
CA GLY A 99 12.81 19.62 16.39
C GLY A 99 13.72 20.33 17.41
N PRO A 100 13.67 19.96 18.70
CA PRO A 100 14.52 20.56 19.74
C PRO A 100 16.00 20.15 19.66
N THR A 101 16.43 19.43 18.62
CA THR A 101 17.82 18.99 18.43
C THR A 101 18.28 19.28 17.00
N THR A 102 19.26 20.16 16.98
CA THR A 102 20.07 20.69 15.90
C THR A 102 20.63 19.62 14.96
N HIS A 103 20.80 19.97 13.68
CA HIS A 103 21.70 19.39 12.66
C HIS A 103 21.17 18.52 11.50
N LEU A 104 19.87 18.22 11.35
CA LEU A 104 19.39 17.61 10.09
C LEU A 104 18.68 18.63 9.18
N PRO A 105 19.00 18.67 7.86
CA PRO A 105 18.34 19.57 6.93
C PRO A 105 16.82 19.33 6.97
N PRO A 106 15.99 20.36 7.21
CA PRO A 106 14.58 20.15 7.52
C PRO A 106 13.80 19.49 6.38
N GLY A 107 14.11 19.78 5.11
CA GLY A 107 13.15 19.60 4.01
C GLY A 107 13.20 18.30 3.20
N ASN A 108 14.10 17.35 3.48
CA ASN A 108 14.38 16.27 2.51
C ASN A 108 14.12 14.82 2.98
N HIS A 109 14.03 14.57 4.28
CA HIS A 109 13.95 13.19 4.77
C HIS A 109 12.58 12.55 4.56
N TYR A 110 11.47 13.29 4.64
CA TYR A 110 10.15 12.70 4.39
C TYR A 110 9.90 12.43 2.91
N LYS A 111 10.22 13.39 2.03
CA LYS A 111 10.15 13.21 0.57
C LYS A 111 10.98 12.01 0.12
N ALA A 112 12.24 11.92 0.57
CA ALA A 112 13.10 10.77 0.27
C ALA A 112 12.54 9.45 0.82
N ARG A 113 11.92 9.47 2.02
CA ARG A 113 11.27 8.27 2.58
C ARG A 113 10.02 7.85 1.81
N PHE A 114 9.22 8.78 1.33
CA PHE A 114 8.06 8.47 0.48
C PHE A 114 8.50 7.90 -0.88
N ALA A 115 9.52 8.50 -1.50
CA ALA A 115 10.08 7.97 -2.74
C ALA A 115 10.63 6.54 -2.56
N ALA A 116 11.41 6.30 -1.49
CA ALA A 116 11.93 4.97 -1.19
C ALA A 116 10.82 3.94 -0.87
N LEU A 117 9.71 4.39 -0.28
CA LEU A 117 8.55 3.55 -0.03
C LEU A 117 7.84 3.19 -1.34
N GLN A 118 7.61 4.18 -2.20
CA GLN A 118 6.97 4.02 -3.50
C GLN A 118 7.76 3.01 -4.35
N GLU A 119 9.08 3.16 -4.40
CA GLU A 119 9.97 2.21 -5.07
C GLU A 119 9.81 0.78 -4.51
N ARG A 120 9.88 0.61 -3.17
CA ARG A 120 9.72 -0.71 -2.54
C ARG A 120 8.34 -1.31 -2.81
N TRP A 121 7.30 -0.48 -2.85
CA TRP A 121 5.94 -0.90 -3.15
C TRP A 121 5.83 -1.42 -4.59
N HIS A 122 6.32 -0.65 -5.57
CA HIS A 122 6.33 -1.06 -6.97
C HIS A 122 7.17 -2.32 -7.21
N CYS A 123 8.34 -2.44 -6.58
CA CYS A 123 9.12 -3.68 -6.64
C CYS A 123 8.34 -4.87 -6.09
N ALA A 124 7.66 -4.71 -4.95
CA ALA A 124 6.88 -5.80 -4.35
C ALA A 124 5.67 -6.20 -5.19
N ILE A 125 5.02 -5.23 -5.85
CA ILE A 125 3.93 -5.50 -6.78
C ILE A 125 4.43 -6.22 -8.01
N ASN A 126 5.52 -5.75 -8.63
CA ASN A 126 6.08 -6.41 -9.80
C ASN A 126 6.46 -7.86 -9.47
N ASN A 127 7.10 -8.09 -8.32
CA ASN A 127 7.42 -9.43 -7.84
C ASN A 127 6.17 -10.27 -7.55
N PHE A 128 5.10 -9.65 -7.04
CA PHE A 128 3.84 -10.34 -6.77
C PHE A 128 3.12 -10.74 -8.07
N LEU A 129 2.99 -9.81 -9.02
CA LEU A 129 2.31 -10.07 -10.30
C LEU A 129 3.09 -11.04 -11.19
N THR A 130 4.42 -11.05 -11.11
CA THR A 130 5.25 -12.03 -11.84
C THR A 130 5.17 -13.43 -11.23
N ALA A 131 4.97 -13.55 -9.92
CA ALA A 131 4.80 -14.84 -9.24
C ALA A 131 3.35 -15.36 -9.25
N LEU A 132 2.37 -14.52 -9.59
CA LEU A 132 0.95 -14.88 -9.59
C LEU A 132 0.63 -16.07 -10.53
N PRO A 133 1.14 -16.13 -11.78
CA PRO A 133 0.87 -17.26 -12.68
C PRO A 133 1.45 -18.59 -12.17
N ASP A 134 2.62 -18.56 -11.51
CA ASP A 134 3.22 -19.75 -10.91
C ASP A 134 2.38 -20.28 -9.73
N LEU A 135 1.76 -19.38 -8.96
CA LEU A 135 0.84 -19.74 -7.88
C LEU A 135 -0.46 -20.38 -8.40
N GLU A 136 -0.96 -19.95 -9.55
CA GLU A 136 -2.13 -20.55 -10.21
C GLU A 136 -1.77 -21.92 -10.81
N GLY A 137 -0.59 -22.07 -11.41
CA GLY A 137 -0.11 -23.35 -11.96
C GLY A 137 0.17 -24.43 -10.91
N GLN A 138 0.58 -24.06 -9.69
CA GLN A 138 0.85 -25.03 -8.63
C GLN A 138 -0.41 -25.59 -7.95
N HIS A 139 -1.54 -24.86 -7.94
CA HIS A 139 -2.81 -25.38 -7.40
C HIS A 139 -3.41 -26.47 -8.32
N GLN A 140 -3.25 -26.36 -9.64
CA GLN A 140 -3.77 -27.37 -10.58
C GLN A 140 -3.06 -28.74 -10.53
N HIS A 141 -1.89 -28.85 -9.89
CA HIS A 141 -1.14 -30.12 -9.79
C HIS A 141 -1.33 -30.85 -8.46
N HIS A 142 -2.13 -30.32 -7.52
CA HIS A 142 -2.33 -30.95 -6.20
C HIS A 142 -3.69 -31.61 -5.99
N GLN A 143 -4.53 -31.72 -7.02
CA GLN A 143 -5.77 -32.48 -6.95
C GLN A 143 -5.45 -33.98 -7.02
N PRO A 144 -5.62 -34.77 -5.94
CA PRO A 144 -5.38 -36.20 -6.00
C PRO A 144 -6.44 -36.80 -6.92
N ALA A 145 -5.99 -37.56 -7.92
CA ALA A 145 -6.85 -38.43 -8.70
C ALA A 145 -7.58 -39.36 -7.72
N LEU A 146 -8.87 -39.12 -7.54
CA LEU A 146 -9.75 -40.07 -6.86
C LEU A 146 -9.91 -41.25 -7.82
N GLU A 147 -9.10 -42.28 -7.62
CA GLU A 147 -9.27 -43.57 -8.28
C GLU A 147 -10.53 -44.27 -7.73
N GLU A 148 -11.40 -44.60 -8.68
CA GLU A 148 -12.61 -45.47 -8.71
C GLU A 148 -13.37 -45.86 -7.43
#